data_AF-A0A1V5L626-F1
#
_entry.id   AF-A0A1V5L626-F1
#
_cell.length_a   1.000
_cell.length_b   1.000
_cell.length_c   1.000
_cell.angle_alpha   90.00
_cell.angle_beta   90.00
_cell.angle_gamma   90.00
#
_symmetry.space_group_name_H-M   'P 1'
#
loop_
_entity.id
_entity.type
_entity.pdbx_description
1 polymer ?
#
loop_
_entity_poly.entity_id
_entity_poly.type
_entity_poly.pdbx_seq_one_letter_code
_entity_poly.pdbx_strand_id
1 'polypeptide(L)'
;MWINGTTEIGGATWYNAVSQYVGAEEQSLVYVRHTPQGLVSRAEVSDPGYYLLRPPLVVGTTWTDTFRDYIRLTITAVNQTVTVPAGVFTQCIVVDDVATEEGEPTTTIRSWYAYGVGMVQDEYYEGATLQDERTLTEYTLAE
;
A
#
# COMPACT_ATOMS: atom_id res chain seq x y z
N MET A 1 -3.30 3.95 -11.98
CA MET A 1 -3.70 2.63 -11.43
C MET A 1 -5.12 2.32 -11.86
N TRP A 2 -5.45 1.10 -12.25
CA TRP A 2 -6.83 0.72 -12.55
C TRP A 2 -7.11 -0.72 -12.16
N ILE A 3 -8.39 -1.05 -11.99
CA ILE A 3 -8.83 -2.43 -11.82
C ILE A 3 -9.22 -2.98 -13.19
N ASN A 4 -8.57 -4.06 -13.63
CA ASN A 4 -8.86 -4.66 -14.95
C ASN A 4 -9.68 -5.95 -14.90
N GLY A 5 -10.06 -6.40 -13.69
CA GLY A 5 -10.83 -7.62 -13.51
C GLY A 5 -10.71 -8.17 -12.09
N THR A 6 -11.12 -9.41 -11.94
CA THR A 6 -11.01 -10.16 -10.69
C THR A 6 -10.39 -11.53 -10.94
N THR A 7 -9.77 -12.09 -9.90
CA THR A 7 -9.17 -13.43 -9.89
C THR A 7 -9.65 -14.19 -8.65
N GLU A 8 -10.05 -15.45 -8.84
CA GLU A 8 -10.37 -16.36 -7.72
C GLU A 8 -9.10 -16.98 -7.16
N ILE A 9 -8.80 -16.69 -5.89
CA ILE A 9 -7.61 -17.20 -5.20
C ILE A 9 -8.02 -17.76 -3.84
N GLY A 10 -7.82 -19.06 -3.64
CA GLY A 10 -8.17 -19.74 -2.38
C GLY A 10 -9.67 -19.71 -2.05
N GLY A 11 -10.54 -19.67 -3.07
CA GLY A 11 -12.00 -19.61 -2.90
C GLY A 11 -12.53 -18.21 -2.53
N ALA A 12 -11.73 -17.17 -2.78
CA ALA A 12 -12.15 -15.79 -2.61
C ALA A 12 -11.84 -14.97 -3.87
N THR A 13 -12.72 -14.01 -4.16
CA THR A 13 -12.53 -13.03 -5.22
C THR A 13 -11.53 -11.94 -4.81
N TRP A 14 -10.54 -11.68 -5.66
CA TRP A 14 -9.56 -10.61 -5.53
C TRP A 14 -9.66 -9.66 -6.71
N TYR A 15 -9.43 -8.36 -6.50
CA TYR A 15 -9.35 -7.37 -7.57
C TYR A 15 -7.93 -7.33 -8.14
N ASN A 16 -7.85 -7.29 -9.46
CA ASN A 16 -6.59 -7.17 -10.19
C ASN A 16 -6.23 -5.68 -10.29
N ALA A 17 -5.41 -5.20 -9.36
CA ALA A 17 -4.94 -3.83 -9.35
C ALA A 17 -3.68 -3.72 -10.22
N VAL A 18 -3.81 -3.00 -11.34
CA VAL A 18 -2.73 -2.79 -12.30
C VAL A 18 -2.17 -1.37 -12.14
N SER A 19 -0.85 -1.27 -12.07
CA SER A 19 -0.12 0.00 -12.11
C SER A 19 0.87 0.02 -13.26
N GLN A 20 1.03 1.20 -13.84
CA GLN A 20 2.03 1.50 -14.86
C GLN A 20 2.84 2.68 -14.33
N TYR A 21 4.13 2.47 -14.08
CA TYR A 21 5.01 3.56 -13.68
C TYR A 21 5.45 4.34 -14.92
N VAL A 22 5.62 5.65 -14.75
CA VAL A 22 6.17 6.51 -15.81
C VAL A 22 7.59 6.06 -16.10
N GLY A 23 7.86 5.65 -17.34
CA GLY A 23 9.16 5.15 -17.77
C GLY A 23 9.40 3.65 -17.55
N ALA A 24 8.47 2.91 -16.93
CA ALA A 24 8.55 1.46 -16.89
C ALA A 24 8.07 0.85 -18.22
N GLU A 25 8.76 -0.19 -18.69
CA GLU A 25 8.35 -0.94 -19.89
C GLU A 25 7.18 -1.89 -19.60
N GLU A 26 7.09 -2.38 -18.36
CA GLU A 26 6.10 -3.37 -17.94
C GLU A 26 5.12 -2.80 -16.91
N GLN A 27 3.89 -3.32 -16.97
CA GLN A 27 2.88 -3.08 -15.95
C GLN A 27 3.12 -3.99 -14.75
N SER A 28 2.83 -3.47 -13.56
CA SER A 28 2.76 -4.28 -12.35
C SER A 28 1.31 -4.68 -12.08
N LEU A 29 1.10 -5.93 -11.71
CA LEU A 29 -0.18 -6.47 -11.26
C LEU A 29 -0.02 -6.94 -9.82
N VAL A 30 -0.94 -6.50 -8.96
CA VAL A 30 -1.12 -7.05 -7.62
C VAL A 30 -2.59 -7.42 -7.41
N TYR A 31 -2.83 -8.42 -6.58
CA TYR A 31 -4.18 -8.83 -6.20
C TYR A 31 -4.53 -8.20 -4.86
N VAL A 32 -5.58 -7.39 -4.83
CA VAL A 32 -6.02 -6.72 -3.61
C VAL A 32 -7.42 -7.16 -3.21
N ARG A 33 -7.62 -7.29 -1.90
CA ARG A 33 -8.91 -7.69 -1.33
C ARG A 33 -9.15 -7.00 -0.02
N HIS A 34 -10.36 -6.45 0.14
CA HIS A 34 -10.85 -5.98 1.42
C HIS A 34 -11.43 -7.16 2.21
N THR A 35 -11.01 -7.30 3.46
CA THR A 35 -11.48 -8.32 4.41
C THR A 35 -11.94 -7.63 5.70
N PRO A 36 -12.69 -8.30 6.58
CA PRO A 36 -12.98 -7.78 7.92
C PRO A 36 -11.72 -7.43 8.73
N GLN A 37 -10.57 -8.03 8.39
CA GLN A 37 -9.28 -7.83 9.01
C GLN A 37 -8.41 -6.78 8.29
N GLY A 38 -8.94 -6.10 7.27
CA GLY A 38 -8.26 -5.00 6.57
C GLY A 38 -8.03 -5.25 5.08
N LEU A 39 -7.19 -4.39 4.49
CA LEU A 39 -6.81 -4.45 3.08
C LEU A 39 -5.60 -5.36 2.92
N VAL A 40 -5.77 -6.44 2.15
CA VAL A 40 -4.73 -7.44 1.90
C VAL A 40 -4.28 -7.35 0.45
N SER A 41 -2.98 -7.51 0.23
CA SER A 41 -2.35 -7.57 -1.09
C SER A 41 -1.61 -8.90 -1.30
N ARG A 42 -1.51 -9.35 -2.54
CA ARG A 42 -0.67 -10.45 -3.01
C ARG A 42 0.05 -10.01 -4.29
N ALA A 43 1.35 -10.27 -4.39
CA ALA A 43 2.06 -10.07 -5.65
C ALA A 43 1.81 -11.25 -6.60
N GLU A 44 1.73 -12.46 -6.04
CA GLU A 44 1.47 -13.70 -6.76
C GLU A 44 0.26 -14.47 -6.21
N VAL A 45 -0.36 -15.30 -7.04
CA VAL A 45 -1.50 -16.15 -6.61
C VAL A 45 -1.11 -17.12 -5.47
N SER A 46 0.14 -17.55 -5.44
CA SER A 46 0.74 -18.42 -4.41
C SER A 46 1.04 -17.72 -3.10
N ASP A 47 1.07 -16.39 -3.08
CA ASP A 47 1.44 -15.65 -1.87
C ASP A 47 0.41 -15.87 -0.75
N PRO A 48 0.83 -15.98 0.52
CA PRO A 48 -0.09 -15.95 1.65
C PRO A 48 -0.89 -14.63 1.71
N GLY A 49 -0.33 -13.56 1.14
CA GLY A 49 -0.84 -12.20 1.19
C GLY A 49 -0.39 -11.45 2.43
N TYR A 50 -0.27 -10.13 2.33
CA TYR A 50 0.17 -9.26 3.40
C TYR A 50 -0.78 -8.08 3.56
N TYR A 51 -0.90 -7.56 4.79
CA TYR A 51 -1.81 -6.46 5.09
C TYR A 51 -1.16 -5.12 4.73
N LEU A 52 -1.80 -4.37 3.82
CA LEU A 52 -1.51 -2.96 3.54
C LEU A 52 -2.13 -2.05 4.60
N LEU A 53 -3.33 -2.41 5.07
CA LEU A 53 -4.03 -1.72 6.15
C LEU A 53 -4.63 -2.76 7.09
N ARG A 54 -4.58 -2.49 8.39
CA ARG A 54 -5.15 -3.37 9.41
C ARG A 54 -5.95 -2.58 10.44
N PRO A 55 -7.19 -3.00 10.78
CA PRO A 55 -7.99 -2.36 11.82
C PRO A 55 -7.40 -2.66 13.21
N PRO A 56 -7.64 -1.78 14.20
CA PRO A 56 -8.39 -0.52 14.09
C PRO A 56 -7.65 0.54 13.25
N LEU A 57 -8.37 1.30 12.43
CA LEU A 57 -7.78 2.36 11.60
C LEU A 57 -7.54 3.63 12.43
N VAL A 58 -6.64 3.52 13.40
CA VAL A 58 -6.25 4.59 14.34
C VAL A 58 -4.73 4.65 14.45
N VAL A 59 -4.20 5.85 14.72
CA VAL A 59 -2.76 6.09 14.91
C VAL A 59 -2.19 5.17 15.99
N GLY A 60 -1.01 4.59 15.71
CA GLY A 60 -0.32 3.66 16.60
C GLY A 60 -0.73 2.20 16.43
N THR A 61 -1.68 1.89 15.55
CA THR A 61 -1.99 0.51 15.19
C THR A 61 -0.83 -0.08 14.41
N THR A 62 -0.36 -1.25 14.83
CA THR A 62 0.88 -1.84 14.31
C THR A 62 0.76 -3.33 14.01
N TRP A 63 1.46 -3.79 12.98
CA TRP A 63 1.58 -5.21 12.64
C TRP A 63 2.93 -5.51 11.99
N THR A 64 3.31 -6.77 11.97
CA THR A 64 4.55 -7.24 11.32
C THR A 64 4.23 -7.66 9.88
N ASP A 65 5.16 -7.38 8.95
CA ASP A 65 5.08 -7.85 7.57
C ASP A 65 5.00 -9.39 7.55
N THR A 66 4.23 -9.94 6.61
CA THR A 66 3.95 -11.38 6.57
C THR A 66 5.14 -12.21 6.11
N PHE A 67 6.04 -11.62 5.33
CA PHE A 67 7.21 -12.28 4.74
C PHE A 67 8.50 -11.95 5.48
N ARG A 68 8.55 -10.79 6.15
CA ARG A 68 9.76 -10.21 6.76
C ARG A 68 9.46 -9.77 8.19
N ASP A 69 9.85 -10.60 9.15
CA ASP A 69 9.58 -10.35 10.57
C ASP A 69 10.28 -9.12 11.14
N TYR A 70 11.36 -8.68 10.49
CA TYR A 70 12.11 -7.46 10.79
C TYR A 70 11.45 -6.16 10.26
N ILE A 71 10.33 -6.25 9.55
CA ILE A 71 9.57 -5.09 9.07
C ILE A 71 8.32 -4.89 9.92
N ARG A 72 8.20 -3.68 10.48
CA ARG A 72 7.05 -3.25 11.28
C ARG A 72 6.26 -2.18 10.53
N LEU A 73 4.98 -2.45 10.30
CA LEU A 73 4.03 -1.50 9.75
C LEU A 73 3.30 -0.79 10.87
N THR A 74 3.11 0.53 10.72
CA THR A 74 2.45 1.39 11.71
C THR A 74 1.54 2.40 11.03
N ILE A 75 0.27 2.52 11.47
CA ILE A 75 -0.55 3.67 11.10
C ILE A 75 -0.01 4.91 11.84
N THR A 76 0.58 5.85 11.09
CA THR A 76 1.21 7.05 11.65
C THR A 76 0.30 8.26 11.61
N ALA A 77 -0.67 8.30 10.69
CA ALA A 77 -1.68 9.33 10.64
C ALA A 77 -3.02 8.81 10.11
N VAL A 78 -4.09 9.40 10.62
CA VAL A 78 -5.44 9.28 10.08
C VAL A 78 -5.94 10.71 9.84
N ASN A 79 -6.69 10.91 8.75
CA ASN A 79 -7.17 12.22 8.31
C ASN A 79 -6.13 13.13 7.63
N GLN A 80 -5.15 12.57 6.92
CA GLN A 80 -4.25 13.36 6.10
C GLN A 80 -4.92 13.86 4.80
N THR A 81 -4.48 15.02 4.32
CA THR A 81 -4.86 15.53 2.99
C THR A 81 -3.64 15.44 2.09
N VAL A 82 -3.78 14.75 0.97
CA VAL A 82 -2.71 14.51 0.00
C VAL A 82 -3.12 15.09 -1.35
N THR A 83 -2.23 15.87 -1.96
CA THR A 83 -2.41 16.44 -3.29
C THR A 83 -1.40 15.80 -4.23
N VAL A 84 -1.91 15.10 -5.24
CA VAL A 84 -1.13 14.45 -6.30
C VAL A 84 -1.71 14.84 -7.66
N PRO A 85 -1.07 14.51 -8.81
CA PRO A 85 -1.62 14.90 -10.10
C PRO A 85 -3.02 14.33 -10.39
N ALA A 86 -3.39 13.19 -9.81
CA ALA A 86 -4.73 12.61 -9.91
C ALA A 86 -5.82 13.40 -9.12
N GLY A 87 -5.44 14.36 -8.27
CA GLY A 87 -6.36 15.20 -7.51
C GLY A 87 -5.98 15.37 -6.05
N VAL A 88 -6.95 15.87 -5.28
CA VAL A 88 -6.82 16.08 -3.83
C VAL A 88 -7.63 15.01 -3.10
N PHE A 89 -6.96 14.22 -2.28
CA PHE A 89 -7.55 13.19 -1.46
C PHE A 89 -7.55 13.65 0.00
N THR A 90 -8.72 13.68 0.60
CA THR A 90 -8.87 13.97 2.04
C THR A 90 -9.10 12.68 2.79
N GLN A 91 -8.85 12.71 4.09
CA GLN A 91 -9.05 11.57 4.98
C GLN A 91 -8.13 10.37 4.69
N CYS A 92 -6.95 10.61 4.14
CA CYS A 92 -5.97 9.57 3.87
C CYS A 92 -5.44 8.96 5.19
N ILE A 93 -5.16 7.66 5.13
CA ILE A 93 -4.43 6.92 6.17
C ILE A 93 -2.97 6.84 5.74
N VAL A 94 -2.06 7.09 6.67
CA VAL A 94 -0.61 6.98 6.44
C VAL A 94 -0.09 5.77 7.18
N VAL A 95 0.66 4.93 6.48
CA VAL A 95 1.36 3.77 7.04
C VAL A 95 2.85 3.92 6.80
N ASP A 96 3.64 3.68 7.84
CA ASP A 96 5.09 3.55 7.73
C ASP A 96 5.47 2.07 7.90
N ASP A 97 6.16 1.52 6.91
CA ASP A 97 6.77 0.20 6.90
C ASP A 97 8.25 0.38 7.23
N VAL A 98 8.66 0.05 8.45
CA VAL A 98 10.02 0.29 8.94
C VAL A 98 10.76 -1.03 9.03
N ALA A 99 11.83 -1.18 8.24
CA ALA A 99 12.79 -2.27 8.40
C ALA A 99 13.77 -1.93 9.52
N THR A 100 14.02 -2.88 10.42
CA THR A 100 14.98 -2.73 11.52
C THR A 100 16.03 -3.83 11.44
N GLU A 101 17.31 -3.46 11.37
CA GLU A 101 18.44 -4.40 11.41
C GLU A 101 19.35 -4.04 12.59
N GLU A 102 19.79 -5.04 13.34
CA GLU A 102 20.64 -4.85 14.54
C GLU A 102 20.05 -3.87 15.59
N GLY A 103 18.74 -3.66 15.58
CA GLY A 103 18.02 -2.76 16.49
C GLY A 103 17.85 -1.33 15.98
N GLU A 104 18.35 -1.01 14.79
CA GLU A 104 18.27 0.33 14.20
C GLU A 104 17.40 0.36 12.93
N PRO A 105 16.56 1.39 12.73
CA PRO A 105 15.81 1.57 11.48
C PRO A 105 16.75 1.76 10.29
N THR A 106 16.62 0.93 9.25
CA THR A 106 17.45 1.01 8.05
C THR A 106 16.70 1.66 6.90
N THR A 107 15.48 1.19 6.62
CA THR A 107 14.63 1.72 5.55
C THR A 107 13.23 1.99 6.06
N THR A 108 12.56 2.97 5.44
CA THR A 108 11.15 3.27 5.69
C THR A 108 10.44 3.46 4.37
N ILE A 109 9.34 2.74 4.15
CA ILE A 109 8.37 3.07 3.11
C ILE A 109 7.20 3.74 3.79
N ARG A 110 6.88 4.97 3.40
CA ARG A 110 5.67 5.66 3.85
C ARG A 110 4.64 5.66 2.74
N SER A 111 3.45 5.15 3.02
CA SER A 111 2.37 5.03 2.03
C SER A 111 1.10 5.73 2.50
N TRP A 112 0.44 6.44 1.58
CA TRP A 112 -0.83 7.12 1.80
C TRP A 112 -1.95 6.40 1.07
N TYR A 113 -2.99 6.03 1.82
CA TYR A 113 -4.16 5.32 1.30
C TYR A 113 -5.41 6.20 1.39
N ALA A 114 -6.05 6.45 0.25
CA ALA A 114 -7.31 7.16 0.15
C ALA A 114 -8.50 6.18 0.06
N TYR A 115 -9.59 6.50 0.76
CA TYR A 115 -10.80 5.69 0.73
C TYR A 115 -11.37 5.60 -0.69
N GLY A 116 -11.76 4.40 -1.11
CA GLY A 116 -12.33 4.14 -2.44
C GLY A 116 -11.32 4.15 -3.59
N VAL A 117 -10.04 4.50 -3.35
CA VAL A 117 -9.00 4.59 -4.39
C VAL A 117 -7.83 3.63 -4.11
N GLY A 118 -7.41 3.52 -2.85
CA GLY A 118 -6.21 2.75 -2.48
C GLY A 118 -4.99 3.66 -2.31
N MET A 119 -3.80 3.16 -2.63
CA MET A 119 -2.55 3.91 -2.43
C MET A 119 -2.45 5.06 -3.44
N VAL A 120 -2.29 6.29 -2.95
CA VAL A 120 -2.22 7.51 -3.78
C VAL A 120 -0.82 8.12 -3.82
N GLN A 121 0.02 7.79 -2.85
CA GLN A 121 1.42 8.20 -2.78
C GLN A 121 2.20 7.18 -1.96
N ASP A 122 3.47 6.99 -2.29
CA ASP A 122 4.45 6.47 -1.35
C ASP A 122 5.82 7.13 -1.50
N GLU A 123 6.62 7.00 -0.46
CA GLU A 123 7.97 7.53 -0.35
C GLU A 123 8.88 6.44 0.22
N TYR A 124 10.06 6.26 -0.37
CA TYR A 124 11.08 5.34 0.12
C TYR A 124 12.26 6.12 0.70
N TYR A 125 12.60 5.80 1.94
CA TYR A 125 13.66 6.42 2.72
C TYR A 125 14.75 5.40 3.08
N GLU A 126 15.99 5.85 3.01
CA GLU A 126 17.13 5.20 3.66
C GLU A 126 17.60 6.08 4.83
N GLY A 127 17.45 5.57 6.05
CA GLY A 127 17.53 6.40 7.25
C GLY A 127 16.55 7.59 7.17
N ALA A 128 17.08 8.81 7.21
CA ALA A 128 16.29 10.05 7.10
C ALA A 128 16.27 10.67 5.69
N THR A 129 16.91 10.03 4.71
CA THR A 129 17.05 10.56 3.36
C THR A 129 16.00 9.96 2.43
N LEU A 130 15.19 10.81 1.81
CA LEU A 130 14.27 10.42 0.74
C LEU A 130 15.07 9.99 -0.49
N GLN A 131 14.82 8.78 -0.96
CA GLN A 131 15.47 8.19 -2.13
C GLN A 131 14.56 8.16 -3.34
N ASP A 132 13.27 7.86 -3.12
CA ASP A 132 12.28 7.76 -4.18
C ASP A 132 10.90 8.22 -3.69
N GLU A 133 10.10 8.77 -4.60
CA GLU A 133 8.72 9.19 -4.36
C GLU A 133 7.87 8.77 -5.56
N ARG A 134 6.72 8.16 -5.28
CA ARG A 134 5.75 7.77 -6.31
C ARG A 134 4.40 8.37 -5.97
N THR A 135 3.82 9.08 -6.93
CA THR A 135 2.52 9.75 -6.77
C THR A 135 1.53 9.26 -7.82
N LEU A 136 0.25 9.16 -7.44
CA LEU A 136 -0.80 8.74 -8.35
C LEU A 136 -1.10 9.84 -9.35
N THR A 137 -0.90 9.54 -10.63
CA THR A 137 -1.16 10.46 -11.74
C THR A 137 -2.57 10.36 -12.27
N GLU A 138 -3.05 9.14 -12.47
CA GLU A 138 -4.39 8.85 -12.99
C GLU A 138 -4.92 7.52 -12.40
N TYR A 139 -6.24 7.41 -12.27
CA TYR A 139 -6.89 6.16 -11.88
C TYR A 139 -8.28 5.97 -12.48
N THR A 140 -8.68 4.70 -12.54
CA THR A 140 -10.04 4.29 -12.92
C THR A 140 -10.58 3.32 -11.87
N LEU A 141 -11.79 3.59 -11.39
CA LEU A 141 -12.51 2.69 -10.50
C LEU A 141 -13.28 1.65 -11.32
N ALA A 142 -13.40 0.43 -10.80
CA ALA A 142 -14.30 -0.55 -11.39
C ALA A 142 -15.76 -0.10 -11.19
N GLU A 143 -16.58 -0.24 -12.24
CA GLU A 143 -18.04 -0.02 -12.19
C GLU A 143 -18.76 -1.12 -11.39
#